data_AF-A0A2E5FJ58-F1
#
_entry.id   AF-A0A2E5FJ58-F1
#
_cell.length_a   1.000
_cell.length_b   1.000
_cell.length_c   1.000
_cell.angle_alpha   90.00
_cell.angle_beta   90.00
_cell.angle_gamma   90.00
#
_symmetry.space_group_name_H-M   'P 1'
#
loop_
_entity.id
_entity.type
_entity.pdbx_description
1 polymer ?
#
loop_
_entity_poly.entity_id
_entity_poly.type
_entity_poly.pdbx_seq_one_letter_code
_entity_poly.pdbx_strand_id
1 'polypeptide(L)'
;MPIANWKTQVYNVIMSLLFNNPHRVISYQVKDSEGQWRDRSKIAAPVRRLFETEAPTERTCLKTIQFVHHMLIPPRGRHVEELHIHPDAEELVVVTRGRGIAIINGKECAVAPEDVLYIPPGVEHEVRNTGEELLGLVFINVPTGTAITRLQQAIQDES
;
A
#
# COMPACT_ATOMS: atom_id res chain seq x y z
N MET A 1 0.39 -11.01 26.76
CA MET A 1 0.01 -9.68 26.21
C MET A 1 0.98 -9.38 25.07
N PRO A 2 0.54 -9.30 23.81
CA PRO A 2 1.48 -9.16 22.71
C PRO A 2 1.99 -7.72 22.63
N ILE A 3 3.30 -7.59 22.81
CA ILE A 3 4.10 -6.38 22.72
C ILE A 3 4.27 -6.01 21.23
N ALA A 4 4.02 -4.76 20.87
CA ALA A 4 4.34 -4.22 19.55
C ALA A 4 5.79 -3.72 19.54
N ASN A 5 6.68 -4.40 18.80
CA ASN A 5 8.04 -3.92 18.53
C ASN A 5 8.05 -3.19 17.18
N TRP A 6 7.92 -1.87 17.25
CA TRP A 6 7.80 -0.91 16.15
C TRP A 6 9.10 -0.66 15.37
N LYS A 7 10.18 -1.43 15.61
CA LYS A 7 11.52 -1.13 15.07
C LYS A 7 11.88 -1.77 13.72
N THR A 8 11.01 -2.56 13.08
CA THR A 8 11.36 -3.23 11.80
C THR A 8 10.28 -3.24 10.72
N GLN A 9 9.14 -2.58 10.93
CA GLN A 9 8.24 -2.19 9.85
C GLN A 9 8.55 -0.75 9.46
N VAL A 10 8.28 -0.35 8.21
CA VAL A 10 8.38 1.06 7.76
C VAL A 10 7.29 1.87 8.48
N TYR A 11 7.50 2.12 9.77
CA TYR A 11 6.68 2.84 10.74
C TYR A 11 5.25 2.29 10.97
N ASN A 12 5.07 1.48 12.03
CA ASN A 12 3.75 1.08 12.58
C ASN A 12 2.73 0.59 11.53
N VAL A 13 3.22 -0.13 10.52
CA VAL A 13 2.45 -0.67 9.41
C VAL A 13 1.49 -1.74 9.90
N ILE A 14 0.19 -1.42 9.90
CA ILE A 14 -0.86 -2.43 10.01
C ILE A 14 -1.38 -2.67 8.60
N MET A 15 -0.82 -3.69 7.96
CA MET A 15 -1.30 -4.16 6.67
C MET A 15 -2.31 -5.29 6.91
N SER A 16 -3.54 -5.08 6.45
CA SER A 16 -4.52 -6.15 6.29
C SER A 16 -4.42 -6.64 4.85
N LEU A 17 -3.98 -7.88 4.69
CA LEU A 17 -4.31 -8.63 3.50
C LEU A 17 -5.79 -8.98 3.63
N LEU A 18 -6.60 -8.58 2.67
CA LEU A 18 -7.98 -9.03 2.62
C LEU A 18 -7.95 -10.55 2.54
N PHE A 19 -8.39 -11.19 3.62
CA PHE A 19 -8.24 -12.62 3.85
C PHE A 19 -8.77 -13.47 2.69
N ASN A 20 -9.81 -12.96 2.02
CA ASN A 20 -10.47 -13.59 0.87
C ASN A 20 -9.83 -13.27 -0.49
N ASN A 21 -8.70 -12.55 -0.55
CA ASN A 21 -7.88 -12.42 -1.75
C ASN A 21 -6.51 -13.06 -1.49
N PRO A 22 -6.36 -14.37 -1.78
CA PRO A 22 -5.09 -15.08 -1.58
C PRO A 22 -4.03 -14.69 -2.62
N HIS A 23 -4.45 -14.12 -3.76
CA HIS A 23 -3.58 -13.85 -4.89
C HIS A 23 -2.98 -12.45 -4.82
N ARG A 24 -1.65 -12.38 -4.70
CA ARG A 24 -0.90 -11.12 -4.76
C ARG A 24 -0.35 -10.93 -6.16
N VAL A 25 -1.01 -10.09 -6.95
CA VAL A 25 -0.74 -9.98 -8.38
C VAL A 25 -0.28 -8.60 -8.84
N ILE A 26 -0.14 -7.63 -7.94
CA ILE A 26 0.39 -6.31 -8.29
C ILE A 26 1.89 -6.21 -8.00
N SER A 27 2.60 -5.47 -8.84
CA SER A 27 4.04 -5.24 -8.70
C SER A 27 4.32 -4.02 -7.84
N TYR A 28 5.45 -4.08 -7.12
CA TYR A 28 5.97 -2.99 -6.29
C TYR A 28 7.42 -2.80 -6.68
N GLN A 29 7.71 -1.77 -7.48
CA GLN A 29 9.03 -1.58 -8.07
C GLN A 29 9.78 -0.46 -7.37
N VAL A 30 11.01 -0.73 -6.96
CA VAL A 30 11.96 0.24 -6.38
C VAL A 30 13.19 0.34 -7.26
N LYS A 31 13.90 1.48 -7.24
CA LYS A 31 15.22 1.58 -7.88
C LYS A 31 16.29 0.92 -7.02
N ASP A 32 17.12 0.08 -7.63
CA ASP A 32 18.31 -0.47 -6.98
C ASP A 32 19.47 0.55 -6.94
N SER A 33 20.62 0.14 -6.39
CA SER A 33 21.82 0.99 -6.28
C SER A 33 22.38 1.45 -7.64
N GLU A 34 21.99 0.81 -8.74
CA GLU A 34 22.37 1.16 -10.11
C GLU A 34 21.29 1.99 -10.82
N GLY A 35 20.20 2.33 -10.11
CA GLY A 35 19.07 3.09 -10.64
C GLY A 35 18.09 2.28 -11.48
N GLN A 36 18.23 0.95 -11.53
CA GLN A 36 17.34 0.08 -12.30
C GLN A 36 16.10 -0.30 -11.48
N TRP A 37 14.94 -0.39 -12.14
CA TRP A 37 13.70 -0.82 -11.49
C TRP A 37 13.74 -2.32 -11.17
N ARG A 38 13.50 -2.68 -9.91
CA ARG A 38 13.42 -4.06 -9.42
C ARG A 38 12.11 -4.28 -8.69
N ASP A 39 11.45 -5.40 -9.00
CA ASP A 39 10.22 -5.80 -8.31
C ASP A 39 10.53 -6.39 -6.93
N ARG A 40 10.02 -5.73 -5.88
CA ARG A 40 10.13 -6.12 -4.47
C ARG A 40 8.85 -6.81 -3.95
N SER A 41 7.81 -6.97 -4.77
CA SER A 41 6.56 -7.65 -4.39
C SER A 41 6.76 -9.09 -3.89
N LYS A 42 7.86 -9.75 -4.30
CA LYS A 42 8.19 -11.13 -3.92
C LYS A 42 8.85 -11.26 -2.54
N ILE A 43 9.18 -10.15 -1.87
CA ILE A 43 9.83 -10.16 -0.55
C ILE A 43 8.74 -10.13 0.53
N ALA A 44 8.73 -11.14 1.40
CA ALA A 44 7.77 -11.21 2.50
C ALA A 44 8.01 -10.06 3.51
N ALA A 45 6.94 -9.33 3.84
CA ALA A 45 6.93 -8.34 4.91
C ALA A 45 6.08 -8.85 6.08
N PRO A 46 6.45 -8.53 7.34
CA PRO A 46 5.61 -8.87 8.49
C PRO A 46 4.27 -8.13 8.40
N VAL A 47 3.17 -8.86 8.51
CA VAL A 47 1.80 -8.32 8.51
C VAL A 47 1.08 -8.75 9.78
N ARG A 48 0.24 -7.88 10.35
CA ARG A 48 -0.59 -8.20 11.51
C ARG A 48 -2.03 -8.49 11.05
N ARG A 49 -2.50 -9.71 11.29
CA ARG A 49 -3.88 -10.13 11.02
C ARG A 49 -4.71 -9.97 12.30
N LEU A 50 -5.82 -9.22 12.23
CA LEU A 50 -6.70 -8.96 13.37
C LEU A 50 -7.98 -9.80 13.34
N PHE A 51 -8.38 -10.31 12.17
CA PHE A 51 -9.59 -11.10 11.96
C PHE A 51 -9.35 -12.12 10.83
N GLU A 52 -9.76 -13.38 11.03
CA GLU A 52 -9.45 -14.52 10.16
C GLU A 52 -10.65 -15.47 10.04
N THR A 53 -11.80 -14.97 9.57
CA THR A 53 -12.95 -15.82 9.24
C THR A 53 -13.21 -15.75 7.74
N GLU A 54 -13.28 -16.91 7.09
CA GLU A 54 -13.52 -16.98 5.65
C GLU A 54 -14.96 -16.55 5.40
N ALA A 55 -15.13 -15.48 4.63
CA ALA A 55 -16.45 -15.17 4.08
C ALA A 55 -16.66 -16.06 2.84
N PRO A 56 -17.88 -16.58 2.62
CA PRO A 56 -18.15 -17.35 1.41
C PRO A 56 -18.10 -16.44 0.17
N THR A 57 -17.93 -17.04 -1.01
CA THR A 57 -17.69 -16.36 -2.29
C THR A 57 -18.78 -15.32 -2.63
N GLU A 58 -20.03 -15.58 -2.26
CA GLU A 58 -21.17 -14.69 -2.44
C GLU A 58 -21.19 -13.49 -1.48
N ARG A 59 -20.38 -13.51 -0.43
CA ARG A 59 -20.25 -12.42 0.57
C ARG A 59 -18.92 -11.67 0.44
N THR A 60 -18.16 -11.89 -0.63
CA THR A 60 -16.81 -11.32 -0.82
C THR A 60 -16.78 -10.40 -2.04
N CYS A 61 -16.95 -9.09 -1.80
CA CYS A 61 -16.93 -8.07 -2.85
C CYS A 61 -15.56 -7.39 -3.03
N LEU A 62 -14.63 -7.53 -2.07
CA LEU A 62 -13.31 -6.89 -2.10
C LEU A 62 -12.22 -7.76 -2.77
N LYS A 63 -12.60 -8.73 -3.61
CA LYS A 63 -11.71 -9.72 -4.22
C LYS A 63 -10.62 -9.14 -5.11
N THR A 64 -10.83 -7.94 -5.65
CA THR A 64 -9.84 -7.28 -6.50
C THR A 64 -8.82 -6.50 -5.69
N ILE A 65 -9.20 -5.93 -4.53
CA ILE A 65 -8.29 -5.15 -3.69
C ILE A 65 -7.15 -6.05 -3.19
N GLN A 66 -5.92 -5.63 -3.43
CA GLN A 66 -4.72 -6.42 -3.20
C GLN A 66 -4.13 -6.19 -1.81
N PHE A 67 -4.24 -4.96 -1.32
CA PHE A 67 -3.86 -4.62 0.05
C PHE A 67 -4.61 -3.41 0.57
N VAL A 68 -4.82 -3.42 1.89
CA VAL A 68 -5.22 -2.25 2.68
C VAL A 68 -4.18 -2.04 3.76
N HIS A 69 -3.62 -0.85 3.84
CA HIS A 69 -2.53 -0.57 4.75
C HIS A 69 -2.78 0.72 5.52
N HIS A 70 -2.86 0.61 6.85
CA HIS A 70 -2.81 1.76 7.74
C HIS A 70 -1.37 2.03 8.21
N MET A 71 -0.91 3.26 8.00
CA MET A 71 0.44 3.71 8.36
C MET A 71 0.40 4.97 9.23
N LEU A 72 1.35 5.06 10.16
CA LEU A 72 1.64 6.29 10.90
C LEU A 72 3.07 6.73 10.62
N ILE A 73 3.23 7.85 9.94
CA ILE A 73 4.53 8.43 9.59
C ILE A 73 4.96 9.38 10.70
N PRO A 74 6.12 9.18 11.34
CA PRO A 74 6.65 10.10 12.35
C PRO A 74 6.97 11.48 11.76
N PRO A 75 7.10 12.51 12.60
CA PRO A 75 7.58 13.82 12.18
C PRO A 75 8.84 13.70 11.32
N ARG A 76 8.88 14.42 10.19
CA ARG A 76 9.99 14.41 9.22
C ARG A 76 10.23 13.06 8.53
N GLY A 77 9.35 12.09 8.73
CA GLY A 77 9.38 10.79 8.07
C GLY A 77 8.67 10.80 6.71
N ARG A 78 8.76 9.66 6.03
CA ARG A 78 8.10 9.38 4.75
C ARG A 78 7.55 7.96 4.72
N HIS A 79 6.58 7.72 3.83
CA HIS A 79 5.83 6.45 3.83
C HIS A 79 6.63 5.25 3.28
N VAL A 80 7.70 5.49 2.53
CA VAL A 80 8.60 4.46 1.99
C VAL A 80 10.04 4.97 2.06
N GLU A 81 11.01 4.08 2.26
CA GLU A 81 12.42 4.46 2.25
C GLU A 81 12.93 4.70 0.82
N GLU A 82 12.52 3.88 -0.14
CA GLU A 82 12.88 4.03 -1.54
C GLU A 82 11.73 4.60 -2.36
N LEU A 83 12.05 5.49 -3.31
CA LEU A 83 11.07 5.93 -4.30
C LEU A 83 10.61 4.72 -5.12
N HIS A 84 9.30 4.62 -5.35
CA HIS A 84 8.71 3.44 -5.95
C HIS A 84 7.55 3.77 -6.89
N ILE A 85 7.14 2.76 -7.65
CA ILE A 85 5.96 2.77 -8.51
C ILE A 85 5.17 1.46 -8.42
N HIS A 86 3.90 1.57 -8.79
CA HIS A 86 3.00 0.44 -9.06
C HIS A 86 2.59 0.46 -10.54
N PRO A 87 3.27 -0.28 -11.44
CA PRO A 87 3.00 -0.17 -12.87
C PRO A 87 1.64 -0.74 -13.30
N ASP A 88 1.04 -1.57 -12.46
CA ASP A 88 -0.14 -2.39 -12.73
C ASP A 88 -1.17 -2.30 -11.60
N ALA A 89 -1.13 -1.22 -10.82
CA ALA A 89 -2.11 -0.94 -9.80
C ALA A 89 -2.42 0.54 -9.71
N GLU A 90 -3.67 0.84 -9.39
CA GLU A 90 -4.09 2.13 -8.87
C GLU A 90 -4.01 2.11 -7.35
N GLU A 91 -3.68 3.25 -6.76
CA GLU A 91 -3.65 3.43 -5.31
C GLU A 91 -4.50 4.62 -4.87
N LEU A 92 -5.32 4.39 -3.85
CA LEU A 92 -6.04 5.42 -3.13
C LEU A 92 -5.41 5.59 -1.75
N VAL A 93 -5.22 6.84 -1.34
CA VAL A 93 -4.70 7.18 -0.01
C VAL A 93 -5.71 8.08 0.69
N VAL A 94 -6.12 7.72 1.89
CA VAL A 94 -6.96 8.54 2.76
C VAL A 94 -6.13 9.07 3.91
N VAL A 95 -6.11 10.38 4.11
CA VAL A 95 -5.40 11.00 5.22
C VAL A 95 -6.30 11.01 6.44
N THR A 96 -5.88 10.35 7.51
CA THR A 96 -6.70 10.14 8.71
C THR A 96 -6.37 11.12 9.83
N ARG A 97 -5.15 11.64 9.88
CA ARG A 97 -4.72 12.66 10.85
C ARG A 97 -3.40 13.32 10.46
N GLY A 98 -3.06 14.43 11.11
CA GLY A 98 -1.79 15.13 10.89
C GLY A 98 -1.77 15.89 9.57
N ARG A 99 -0.60 16.42 9.20
CA ARG A 99 -0.39 17.21 7.98
C ARG A 99 0.93 16.84 7.33
N GLY A 100 1.00 17.01 6.02
CA GLY A 100 2.20 16.70 5.25
C GLY A 100 2.16 17.24 3.84
N ILE A 101 3.01 16.67 3.00
CA ILE A 101 2.97 16.85 1.56
C ILE A 101 2.89 15.49 0.87
N ALA A 102 2.11 15.41 -0.19
CA ALA A 102 2.19 14.34 -1.17
C ALA A 102 2.89 14.85 -2.43
N ILE A 103 3.77 14.04 -2.99
CA ILE A 103 4.52 14.29 -4.21
C ILE A 103 4.07 13.23 -5.18
N ILE A 104 3.34 13.60 -6.23
CA ILE A 104 2.78 12.66 -7.21
C ILE A 104 3.19 13.14 -8.60
N ASN A 105 3.94 12.30 -9.32
CA ASN A 105 4.51 12.67 -10.62
C ASN A 105 5.31 14.00 -10.58
N GLY A 106 6.10 14.18 -9.52
CA GLY A 106 6.89 15.40 -9.28
C GLY A 106 6.09 16.64 -8.88
N LYS A 107 4.76 16.55 -8.73
CA LYS A 107 3.93 17.66 -8.25
C LYS A 107 3.69 17.53 -6.75
N GLU A 108 3.98 18.58 -6.00
CA GLU A 108 3.72 18.63 -4.56
C GLU A 108 2.33 19.20 -4.27
N CYS A 109 1.61 18.57 -3.35
CA CYS A 109 0.38 19.08 -2.76
C CYS A 109 0.42 18.93 -1.24
N ALA A 110 -0.07 19.95 -0.53
CA ALA A 110 -0.29 19.83 0.91
C ALA A 110 -1.43 18.85 1.18
N VAL A 111 -1.29 18.07 2.24
CA VAL A 111 -2.30 17.10 2.67
C VAL A 111 -2.65 17.25 4.14
N ALA A 112 -3.93 17.06 4.44
CA ALA A 112 -4.55 17.21 5.75
C ALA A 112 -5.61 16.13 5.97
N PRO A 113 -6.15 15.95 7.18
CA PRO A 113 -7.16 14.94 7.44
C PRO A 113 -8.37 15.14 6.52
N GLU A 114 -8.98 14.02 6.11
CA GLU A 114 -10.11 13.94 5.16
C GLU A 114 -9.75 14.11 3.68
N ASP A 115 -8.50 14.49 3.36
CA ASP A 115 -8.04 14.47 1.98
C ASP A 115 -7.94 13.03 1.45
N VAL A 116 -8.28 12.88 0.18
CA VAL A 116 -8.15 11.62 -0.58
C VAL A 116 -7.25 11.86 -1.78
N LEU A 117 -6.22 11.03 -1.91
CA LEU A 117 -5.29 11.04 -3.02
C LEU A 117 -5.59 9.87 -3.94
N TYR A 118 -5.50 10.13 -5.24
CA TYR A 118 -5.49 9.11 -6.27
C TYR A 118 -4.12 9.09 -6.94
N ILE A 119 -3.50 7.92 -6.99
CA ILE A 119 -2.19 7.68 -7.56
C ILE A 119 -2.37 6.75 -8.77
N PRO A 120 -2.14 7.27 -10.00
CA PRO A 120 -2.27 6.47 -11.20
C PRO A 120 -1.18 5.40 -11.33
N PRO A 121 -1.40 4.34 -12.14
CA PRO A 121 -0.38 3.33 -12.39
C PRO A 121 0.90 3.92 -12.99
N GLY A 122 2.05 3.41 -12.54
CA GLY A 122 3.38 3.75 -13.05
C GLY A 122 3.89 5.14 -12.63
N VAL A 123 3.15 5.88 -11.81
CA VAL A 123 3.54 7.21 -11.36
C VAL A 123 4.39 7.12 -10.09
N GLU A 124 5.56 7.76 -10.10
CA GLU A 124 6.38 7.95 -8.89
C GLU A 124 5.61 8.78 -7.87
N HIS A 125 5.55 8.29 -6.62
CA HIS A 125 4.81 8.96 -5.57
C HIS A 125 5.48 8.83 -4.20
N GLU A 126 5.27 9.86 -3.37
CA GLU A 126 5.75 9.93 -2.00
C GLU A 126 4.82 10.75 -1.10
N VAL A 127 4.48 10.25 0.09
CA VAL A 127 3.89 11.07 1.15
C VAL A 127 4.93 11.30 2.25
N ARG A 128 5.14 12.58 2.60
CA ARG A 128 6.08 13.04 3.63
C ARG A 128 5.34 13.76 4.75
N ASN A 129 5.73 13.46 5.98
CA ASN A 129 5.25 14.19 7.14
C ASN A 129 6.12 15.44 7.36
N THR A 130 5.53 16.61 7.17
CA THR A 130 6.19 17.91 7.37
C THR A 130 5.79 18.58 8.69
N GLY A 131 4.99 17.92 9.52
CA GLY A 131 4.55 18.41 10.82
C GLY A 131 5.33 17.82 12.00
N GLU A 132 4.92 18.22 13.21
CA GLU A 132 5.50 17.78 14.49
C GLU A 132 4.70 16.63 15.15
N GLU A 133 3.56 16.27 14.58
CA GLU A 133 2.72 15.15 15.01
C GLU A 133 2.77 14.00 14.00
N LEU A 134 2.24 12.84 14.36
CA LEU A 134 2.15 11.69 13.47
C LEU A 134 1.13 11.92 12.34
N LEU A 135 1.57 11.76 11.09
CA LEU A 135 0.71 11.75 9.89
C LEU A 135 0.15 10.34 9.68
N GLY A 136 -1.17 10.20 9.66
CA GLY A 136 -1.86 8.92 9.49
C GLY A 136 -2.46 8.76 8.11
N LEU A 137 -2.27 7.58 7.51
CA LEU A 137 -2.70 7.28 6.14
C LEU A 137 -3.34 5.89 6.07
N VAL A 138 -4.33 5.73 5.19
CA VAL A 138 -4.85 4.43 4.75
C VAL A 138 -4.66 4.30 3.25
N PHE A 139 -3.90 3.31 2.82
CA PHE A 139 -3.66 2.96 1.42
C PHE A 139 -4.58 1.82 1.00
N ILE A 140 -5.13 1.89 -0.21
CA ILE A 140 -5.94 0.85 -0.83
C ILE A 140 -5.46 0.67 -2.27
N ASN A 141 -5.05 -0.54 -2.62
CA ASN A 141 -4.46 -0.81 -3.93
C ASN A 141 -5.28 -1.81 -4.72
N VAL A 142 -5.54 -1.46 -5.97
CA VAL A 142 -6.43 -2.17 -6.86
C VAL A 142 -5.68 -2.50 -8.15
N PRO A 143 -5.71 -3.75 -8.63
CA PRO A 143 -4.97 -4.17 -9.80
C PRO A 143 -5.60 -3.55 -11.04
N THR A 144 -4.75 -3.18 -11.99
CA THR A 144 -5.15 -2.72 -13.33
C THR A 144 -4.34 -3.46 -14.39
N GLY A 145 -4.76 -3.35 -15.65
CA GLY A 145 -4.04 -3.90 -16.80
C GLY A 145 -3.61 -5.36 -16.62
N THR A 146 -2.30 -5.62 -16.72
CA THR A 146 -1.73 -6.97 -16.64
C THR A 146 -1.88 -7.64 -15.27
N ALA A 147 -2.07 -6.89 -14.18
CA ALA A 147 -2.38 -7.46 -12.87
C ALA A 147 -3.80 -8.05 -12.83
N ILE A 148 -4.77 -7.45 -13.54
CA ILE A 148 -6.11 -8.04 -13.64
C ILE A 148 -6.05 -9.39 -14.36
N THR A 149 -5.28 -9.50 -15.45
CA THR A 149 -5.10 -10.77 -16.17
C THR A 149 -4.45 -11.84 -15.29
N ARG A 150 -3.42 -11.46 -14.51
CA ARG A 150 -2.82 -12.38 -13.52
C ARG A 150 -3.79 -12.80 -12.42
N LEU A 151 -4.65 -11.89 -11.96
CA LEU A 151 -5.70 -12.22 -10.98
C LEU A 151 -6.65 -13.27 -11.55
N GLN A 152 -7.11 -13.08 -12.78
CA GLN A 152 -8.02 -14.01 -13.45
C GLN A 152 -7.40 -15.39 -13.63
N GLN A 153 -6.13 -15.45 -14.07
CA GLN A 153 -5.42 -16.71 -14.21
C GLN A 153 -5.28 -17.43 -12.87
N ALA A 154 -4.87 -16.71 -11.82
CA ALA A 154 -4.66 -17.30 -10.50
C ALA A 154 -5.96 -17.87 -9.91
N ILE A 155 -7.10 -17.21 -10.16
CA ILE A 155 -8.43 -17.71 -9.76
C ILE A 155 -8.81 -18.98 -10.52
N GLN A 156 -8.47 -19.08 -11.81
CA GLN A 156 -8.74 -20.28 -12.62
C GLN A 156 -7.88 -21.46 -12.23
N ASP A 157 -6.64 -21.23 -11.82
CA ASP A 157 -5.71 -22.31 -11.41
C ASP A 157 -6.13 -22.96 -10.08
N GLU A 158 -7.02 -22.32 -9.30
CA GLU A 158 -7.56 -22.84 -8.02
C GLU A 158 -8.93 -23.54 -8.16
N SER A 159 -9.60 -23.44 -9.32
CA SER A 159 -10.93 -24.03 -9.58
C SER A 159 -10.88 -25.39 -10.24
#